data_AF-A0A7S2C732-F1
#
_entry.id   AF-A0A7S2C732-F1
#
_cell.length_a   1.000
_cell.length_b   1.000
_cell.length_c   1.000
_cell.angle_alpha   90.00
_cell.angle_beta   90.00
_cell.angle_gamma   90.00
#
_symmetry.space_group_name_H-M   'P 1'
#
loop_
_entity.id
_entity.type
_entity.pdbx_description
1 polymer ?
#
loop_
_entity_poly.entity_id
_entity_poly.type
_entity_poly.pdbx_seq_one_letter_code
_entity_poly.pdbx_strand_id
1 'polypeptide(L)'
;FFLGGTSEGAMTIARFDDQRYGEQVCGRFINSFGMEYCYFTPTVEAGKLGGQLDVPTVNIIGTKDEFFGPIDSVAKIVVEDEVTGYGDKQLDGNGYNTMIEQGVDCGLVCVLEDGVHSPSNTHDNFLRPLFKTFFTRPGQIWELDAIWDVDDMLTDLITVTQRTDDAANTCNVTNLFVPKMKFPQKLTLREVEALHSISQNFDEDVAEMMKEE
;
A
#
# COMPACT_ATOMS: atom_id res chain seq x y z
N PHE A 1 -9.99 15.09 9.42
CA PHE A 1 -8.95 15.36 8.40
C PHE A 1 -8.13 14.10 8.19
N PHE A 2 -7.42 13.97 7.07
CA PHE A 2 -6.57 12.82 6.78
C PHE A 2 -5.09 13.17 6.97
N LEU A 3 -4.31 12.18 7.40
CA LEU A 3 -2.86 12.26 7.46
C LEU A 3 -2.26 11.42 6.32
N GLY A 4 -1.12 11.86 5.80
CA GLY A 4 -0.58 11.27 4.60
C GLY A 4 0.86 11.63 4.37
N GLY A 5 1.68 10.65 4.01
CA GLY A 5 3.08 10.88 3.69
C GLY A 5 3.61 9.86 2.70
N THR A 6 4.66 10.26 1.98
CA THR A 6 5.46 9.40 1.12
C THR A 6 6.89 9.39 1.64
N SER A 7 7.56 8.24 1.63
CA SER A 7 8.98 8.12 2.02
C SER A 7 9.25 8.65 3.44
N GLU A 8 10.18 9.58 3.64
CA GLU A 8 10.44 10.25 4.92
C GLU A 8 9.19 10.89 5.55
N GLY A 9 8.28 11.41 4.72
CA GLY A 9 6.98 11.90 5.18
C GLY A 9 6.11 10.77 5.73
N ALA A 10 6.14 9.59 5.10
CA ALA A 10 5.42 8.41 5.56
C ALA A 10 6.00 7.89 6.88
N MET A 11 7.34 7.90 7.04
CA MET A 11 8.00 7.59 8.31
C MET A 11 7.57 8.52 9.43
N THR A 12 7.45 9.82 9.12
CA THR A 12 6.99 10.83 10.07
C THR A 12 5.54 10.57 10.48
N ILE A 13 4.65 10.34 9.52
CA ILE A 13 3.22 10.05 9.79
C ILE A 13 3.03 8.75 10.55
N ALA A 14 3.76 7.68 10.20
CA ALA A 14 3.67 6.39 10.88
C ALA A 14 3.96 6.53 12.39
N ARG A 15 4.97 7.33 12.74
CA ARG A 15 5.42 7.52 14.13
C ARG A 15 4.74 8.70 14.84
N PHE A 16 3.87 9.42 14.15
CA PHE A 16 3.22 10.60 14.70
C PHE A 16 2.21 10.20 15.77
N ASP A 17 2.41 10.69 16.99
CA ASP A 17 1.45 10.54 18.08
C ASP A 17 0.26 11.47 17.84
N ASP A 18 -0.78 10.92 17.21
CA ASP A 18 -2.02 11.63 16.90
C ASP A 18 -3.10 11.51 17.99
N GLN A 19 -2.81 10.92 19.16
CA GLN A 19 -3.78 10.74 20.25
C GLN A 19 -4.42 12.06 20.71
N ARG A 20 -3.66 13.16 20.62
CA ARG A 20 -4.14 14.51 21.00
C ARG A 20 -5.22 15.08 20.08
N TYR A 21 -5.37 14.51 18.89
CA TYR A 21 -6.37 14.95 17.91
C TYR A 21 -7.65 14.10 17.99
N GLY A 22 -7.64 12.99 18.75
CA GLY A 22 -8.79 12.11 18.94
C GLY A 22 -9.44 11.72 17.61
N GLU A 23 -10.77 11.79 17.57
CA GLU A 23 -11.60 11.48 16.40
C GLU A 23 -11.44 12.45 15.22
N GLN A 24 -10.62 13.51 15.33
CA GLN A 24 -10.41 14.44 14.22
C GLN A 24 -9.62 13.81 13.07
N VAL A 25 -8.85 12.74 13.32
CA VAL A 25 -8.11 12.02 12.28
C VAL A 25 -9.01 10.92 11.70
N CYS A 26 -9.43 11.10 10.45
CA CYS A 26 -10.35 10.19 9.77
C CYS A 26 -9.66 8.99 9.12
N GLY A 27 -8.33 9.04 8.99
CA GLY A 27 -7.52 8.00 8.37
C GLY A 27 -6.10 8.48 8.10
N ARG A 28 -5.18 7.52 7.96
CA ARG A 28 -3.79 7.75 7.60
C ARG A 28 -3.38 6.89 6.40
N PHE A 29 -2.58 7.46 5.50
CA PHE A 29 -1.91 6.68 4.46
C PHE A 29 -0.39 6.83 4.54
N ILE A 30 0.30 5.69 4.42
CA ILE A 30 1.74 5.53 4.58
C ILE A 30 2.25 4.94 3.27
N ASN A 31 2.78 5.80 2.41
CA ASN A 31 3.23 5.43 1.07
C ASN A 31 4.76 5.30 1.02
N SER A 32 5.25 4.24 0.40
CA SER A 32 6.69 3.98 0.24
C SER A 32 7.44 3.93 1.58
N PHE A 33 6.89 3.24 2.58
CA PHE A 33 7.56 2.92 3.84
C PHE A 33 6.99 1.61 4.41
N GLY A 34 7.87 0.67 4.77
CA GLY A 34 7.48 -0.69 5.17
C GLY A 34 6.90 -0.85 6.58
N MET A 35 7.03 0.15 7.47
CA MET A 35 6.58 0.03 8.87
C MET A 35 7.17 -1.20 9.60
N GLU A 36 8.48 -1.35 9.51
CA GLU A 36 9.22 -2.46 10.12
C GLU A 36 10.51 -1.94 10.80
N TYR A 37 11.08 -2.76 11.68
CA TYR A 37 12.39 -2.47 12.25
C TYR A 37 13.50 -2.80 11.24
N CYS A 38 14.26 -1.80 10.81
CA CYS A 38 15.20 -1.85 9.71
C CYS A 38 16.24 -0.73 9.84
N TYR A 39 17.12 -0.60 8.84
CA TYR A 39 18.16 0.44 8.80
C TYR A 39 17.65 1.88 9.04
N PHE A 40 16.42 2.20 8.62
CA PHE A 40 15.84 3.55 8.71
C PHE A 40 15.04 3.79 10.01
N THR A 41 14.95 2.79 10.88
CA THR A 41 14.22 2.84 12.15
C THR A 41 15.20 2.58 13.29
N PRO A 42 15.58 3.61 14.09
CA PRO A 42 16.63 3.48 15.09
C PRO A 42 16.26 2.58 16.29
N THR A 43 14.98 2.22 16.43
CA THR A 43 14.49 1.26 17.42
C THR A 43 13.32 0.48 16.84
N VAL A 44 12.95 -0.63 17.49
CA VAL A 44 11.78 -1.45 17.13
C VAL A 44 10.51 -0.61 17.13
N GLU A 45 10.35 0.26 18.13
CA GLU A 45 9.20 1.17 18.26
C GLU A 45 9.13 2.17 17.09
N ALA A 46 10.28 2.56 16.51
CA ALA A 46 10.29 3.44 15.35
C ALA A 46 9.77 2.74 14.07
N GLY A 47 9.77 1.40 14.05
CA GLY A 47 9.12 0.59 13.01
C GLY A 47 7.60 0.51 13.14
N LYS A 48 7.03 0.93 14.28
CA LYS A 48 5.62 0.76 14.62
C LYS A 48 4.81 2.05 14.41
N LEU A 49 3.49 1.92 14.41
CA LEU A 49 2.58 3.05 14.50
C LEU A 49 2.68 3.69 15.89
N GLY A 50 2.88 5.01 15.93
CA GLY A 50 2.99 5.79 17.18
C GLY A 50 1.66 6.36 17.70
N GLY A 51 0.64 6.44 16.85
CA GLY A 51 -0.64 7.09 17.16
C GLY A 51 -1.75 6.13 17.59
N GLN A 52 -2.98 6.61 17.46
CA GLN A 52 -4.20 5.86 17.71
C GLN A 52 -4.31 4.65 16.76
N LEU A 53 -4.75 3.50 17.28
CA LEU A 53 -4.85 2.24 16.53
C LEU A 53 -6.23 2.02 15.90
N ASP A 54 -7.22 2.80 16.30
CA ASP A 54 -8.57 2.84 15.71
C ASP A 54 -8.66 3.74 14.47
N VAL A 55 -7.61 4.51 14.17
CA VAL A 55 -7.53 5.31 12.95
C VAL A 55 -7.26 4.39 11.75
N PRO A 56 -8.15 4.37 10.73
CA PRO A 56 -7.98 3.53 9.55
C PRO A 56 -6.66 3.82 8.84
N THR A 57 -5.89 2.76 8.57
CA THR A 57 -4.52 2.89 8.07
C THR A 57 -4.33 2.18 6.72
N VAL A 58 -3.85 2.91 5.72
CA VAL A 58 -3.44 2.34 4.43
C VAL A 58 -1.92 2.36 4.32
N ASN A 59 -1.30 1.23 4.03
CA ASN A 59 0.10 1.13 3.65
C ASN A 59 0.24 0.76 2.18
N ILE A 60 1.11 1.46 1.45
CA ILE A 60 1.34 1.27 0.02
C ILE A 60 2.83 1.13 -0.19
N ILE A 61 3.27 0.06 -0.84
CA ILE A 61 4.68 -0.17 -1.14
C ILE A 61 4.84 -0.86 -2.49
N GLY A 62 5.90 -0.52 -3.21
CA GLY A 62 6.27 -1.22 -4.44
C GLY A 62 7.22 -2.38 -4.16
N THR A 63 7.11 -3.48 -4.91
CA THR A 63 8.01 -4.63 -4.75
C THR A 63 9.47 -4.32 -5.12
N LYS A 64 9.70 -3.29 -5.93
CA LYS A 64 11.01 -2.77 -6.35
C LYS A 64 11.34 -1.43 -5.70
N ASP A 65 10.70 -1.09 -4.58
CA ASP A 65 11.10 0.09 -3.81
C ASP A 65 12.54 -0.09 -3.30
N GLU A 66 13.43 0.78 -3.77
CA GLU A 66 14.87 0.68 -3.60
C GLU A 66 15.33 0.94 -2.16
N PHE A 67 14.46 1.45 -1.30
CA PHE A 67 14.78 1.81 0.07
C PHE A 67 14.14 0.87 1.08
N PHE A 68 12.83 0.63 0.94
CA PHE A 68 12.02 -0.07 1.94
C PHE A 68 11.40 -1.36 1.42
N GLY A 69 11.47 -1.62 0.11
CA GLY A 69 10.80 -2.75 -0.52
C GLY A 69 11.29 -4.12 -0.04
N PRO A 70 10.54 -5.19 -0.33
CA PRO A 70 10.88 -6.55 0.08
C PRO A 70 12.09 -7.15 -0.65
N ILE A 71 12.48 -6.59 -1.81
CA ILE A 71 13.47 -7.17 -2.72
C ILE A 71 14.55 -6.12 -3.01
N ASP A 72 15.82 -6.48 -2.84
CA ASP A 72 17.01 -5.68 -3.19
C ASP A 72 17.01 -4.23 -2.69
N SER A 73 16.23 -3.93 -1.65
CA SER A 73 16.16 -2.59 -1.05
C SER A 73 17.32 -2.35 -0.08
N VAL A 74 17.66 -1.09 0.18
CA VAL A 74 18.68 -0.74 1.19
C VAL A 74 18.35 -1.38 2.54
N ALA A 75 17.08 -1.36 2.97
CA ALA A 75 16.66 -2.00 4.21
C ALA A 75 16.93 -3.51 4.20
N LYS A 76 16.58 -4.21 3.10
CA LYS A 76 16.77 -5.65 2.95
C LYS A 76 18.26 -6.03 2.92
N ILE A 77 19.06 -5.32 2.14
CA ILE A 77 20.51 -5.54 2.00
C ILE A 77 21.21 -5.38 3.35
N VAL A 78 20.90 -4.32 4.10
CA VAL A 78 21.52 -4.09 5.42
C VAL A 78 21.09 -5.16 6.41
N VAL A 79 19.83 -5.56 6.41
CA VAL A 79 19.32 -6.60 7.29
C VAL A 79 19.98 -7.95 7.02
N GLU A 80 20.22 -8.29 5.75
CA GLU A 80 20.78 -9.60 5.36
C GLU A 80 22.28 -9.74 5.62
N ASP A 81 23.00 -8.64 5.86
CA ASP A 81 24.42 -8.70 6.25
C ASP A 81 24.59 -9.45 7.59
N GLU A 82 25.29 -10.58 7.57
CA GLU A 82 25.55 -11.43 8.73
C GLU A 82 26.59 -10.85 9.70
N VAL A 83 27.44 -9.94 9.23
CA VAL A 83 28.58 -9.39 9.98
C VAL A 83 28.22 -8.04 10.61
N THR A 84 27.64 -7.14 9.83
CA THR A 84 27.35 -5.76 10.24
C THR A 84 25.89 -5.36 10.18
N GLY A 85 25.01 -6.31 9.84
CA GLY A 85 23.60 -6.02 9.62
C GLY A 85 22.86 -5.50 10.86
N TYR A 86 21.79 -4.77 10.59
CA TYR A 86 20.96 -4.10 11.59
C TYR A 86 19.48 -4.14 11.19
N GLY A 87 18.59 -4.20 12.17
CA GLY A 87 17.15 -4.35 11.95
C GLY A 87 16.63 -5.76 12.22
N ASP A 88 15.37 -6.01 11.88
CA ASP A 88 14.76 -7.34 11.92
C ASP A 88 15.23 -8.17 10.72
N LYS A 89 15.64 -9.41 10.98
CA LYS A 89 16.08 -10.37 9.94
C LYS A 89 14.94 -10.83 9.03
N GLN A 90 13.70 -10.73 9.49
CA GLN A 90 12.51 -11.02 8.70
C GLN A 90 11.85 -9.71 8.31
N LEU A 91 12.22 -9.21 7.13
CA LEU A 91 11.67 -7.98 6.56
C LEU A 91 10.82 -8.32 5.34
N ASP A 92 9.51 -8.10 5.46
CA ASP A 92 8.50 -8.31 4.43
C ASP A 92 8.31 -7.06 3.56
N GLY A 93 8.92 -5.94 3.95
CA GLY A 93 8.88 -4.67 3.23
C GLY A 93 7.54 -3.96 3.31
N ASN A 94 6.65 -4.35 4.22
CA ASN A 94 5.29 -3.83 4.31
C ASN A 94 4.72 -3.94 5.73
N GLY A 95 3.67 -3.16 6.00
CA GLY A 95 3.14 -2.99 7.35
C GLY A 95 2.19 -4.08 7.83
N TYR A 96 1.97 -5.17 7.09
CA TYR A 96 0.88 -6.12 7.39
C TYR A 96 1.02 -6.76 8.77
N ASN A 97 2.18 -7.38 9.05
CA ASN A 97 2.43 -8.00 10.35
C ASN A 97 2.42 -6.96 11.47
N THR A 98 3.03 -5.80 11.24
CA THR A 98 3.05 -4.70 12.22
C THR A 98 1.65 -4.23 12.61
N MET A 99 0.74 -4.07 11.64
CA MET A 99 -0.65 -3.68 11.92
C MET A 99 -1.40 -4.74 12.74
N ILE A 100 -1.18 -6.02 12.44
CA ILE A 100 -1.79 -7.14 13.19
C ILE A 100 -1.23 -7.22 14.60
N GLU A 101 0.10 -7.20 14.76
CA GLU A 101 0.77 -7.27 16.06
C GLU A 101 0.36 -6.11 16.98
N GLN A 102 0.14 -4.93 16.42
CA GLN A 102 -0.34 -3.77 17.18
C GLN A 102 -1.84 -3.81 17.44
N GLY A 103 -2.62 -4.62 16.72
CA GLY A 103 -4.07 -4.68 16.86
C GLY A 103 -4.77 -3.44 16.30
N VAL A 104 -4.37 -2.99 15.10
CA VAL A 104 -5.07 -1.91 14.38
C VAL A 104 -6.51 -2.32 14.10
N ASP A 105 -7.48 -1.43 14.35
CA ASP A 105 -8.91 -1.74 14.18
C ASP A 105 -9.24 -2.07 12.72
N CYS A 106 -8.80 -1.23 11.79
CA CYS A 106 -8.88 -1.50 10.36
C CYS A 106 -7.66 -1.03 9.57
N GLY A 107 -7.12 -1.92 8.74
CA GLY A 107 -5.91 -1.70 7.95
C GLY A 107 -5.98 -2.30 6.56
N LEU A 108 -5.33 -1.64 5.61
CA LEU A 108 -5.14 -2.16 4.25
C LEU A 108 -3.68 -2.01 3.84
N VAL A 109 -3.06 -3.09 3.40
CA VAL A 109 -1.71 -3.10 2.83
C VAL A 109 -1.81 -3.38 1.34
N CYS A 110 -1.17 -2.56 0.53
CA CYS A 110 -1.13 -2.67 -0.93
C CYS A 110 0.32 -2.86 -1.37
N VAL A 111 0.67 -4.05 -1.85
CA VAL A 111 1.98 -4.38 -2.41
C VAL A 111 1.88 -4.36 -3.93
N LEU A 112 2.58 -3.42 -4.57
CA LEU A 112 2.46 -3.13 -6.00
C LEU A 112 3.59 -3.80 -6.79
N GLU A 113 3.25 -4.72 -7.68
CA GLU A 113 4.20 -5.43 -8.53
C GLU A 113 4.99 -4.46 -9.41
N ASP A 114 6.32 -4.58 -9.41
CA ASP A 114 7.23 -3.68 -10.13
C ASP A 114 7.12 -2.19 -9.72
N GLY A 115 6.34 -1.88 -8.67
CA GLY A 115 6.30 -0.55 -8.09
C GLY A 115 7.67 -0.16 -7.54
N VAL A 116 8.14 1.02 -7.90
CA VAL A 116 9.40 1.62 -7.39
C VAL A 116 9.10 2.59 -6.25
N HIS A 117 10.14 3.22 -5.70
CA HIS A 117 9.97 4.24 -4.67
C HIS A 117 9.10 5.40 -5.17
N SER A 118 7.91 5.55 -4.56
CA SER A 118 6.81 6.42 -5.03
C SER A 118 6.09 5.86 -6.26
N PRO A 119 5.19 4.89 -6.07
CA PRO A 119 4.56 4.14 -7.17
C PRO A 119 3.54 4.93 -7.99
N SER A 120 3.37 6.23 -7.75
CA SER A 120 2.46 7.10 -8.51
C SER A 120 2.73 7.11 -10.01
N ASN A 121 3.97 6.88 -10.44
CA ASN A 121 4.30 6.84 -11.86
C ASN A 121 3.93 5.50 -12.52
N THR A 122 3.83 4.42 -11.76
CA THR A 122 3.62 3.06 -12.29
C THR A 122 2.21 2.51 -12.01
N HIS A 123 1.50 3.08 -11.03
CA HIS A 123 0.23 2.56 -10.53
C HIS A 123 -0.83 3.66 -10.28
N ASP A 124 -0.75 4.81 -10.96
CA ASP A 124 -1.71 5.91 -10.80
C ASP A 124 -3.17 5.46 -10.99
N ASN A 125 -3.42 4.60 -11.98
CA ASN A 125 -4.76 4.07 -12.26
C ASN A 125 -5.31 3.19 -11.14
N PHE A 126 -4.46 2.60 -10.31
CA PHE A 126 -4.87 1.93 -9.08
C PHE A 126 -5.00 2.91 -7.89
N LEU A 127 -4.05 3.83 -7.74
CA LEU A 127 -4.01 4.76 -6.61
C LEU A 127 -5.21 5.72 -6.58
N ARG A 128 -5.68 6.20 -7.73
CA ARG A 128 -6.84 7.08 -7.81
C ARG A 128 -8.12 6.46 -7.23
N PRO A 129 -8.59 5.28 -7.68
CA PRO A 129 -9.76 4.64 -7.08
C PRO A 129 -9.50 4.19 -5.64
N LEU A 130 -8.27 3.78 -5.28
CA LEU A 130 -7.90 3.47 -3.90
C LEU A 130 -8.15 4.67 -2.99
N PHE A 131 -7.55 5.82 -3.30
CA PHE A 131 -7.71 7.03 -2.50
C PHE A 131 -9.15 7.53 -2.49
N LYS A 132 -9.87 7.46 -3.62
CA LYS A 132 -11.31 7.77 -3.66
C LYS A 132 -12.09 6.89 -2.67
N THR A 133 -11.80 5.60 -2.63
CA THR A 133 -12.45 4.66 -1.71
C THR A 133 -12.07 4.96 -0.27
N PHE A 134 -10.78 5.14 0.01
CA PHE A 134 -10.29 5.44 1.35
C PHE A 134 -10.84 6.75 1.91
N PHE A 135 -10.89 7.82 1.13
CA PHE A 135 -11.42 9.10 1.59
C PHE A 135 -12.94 9.13 1.75
N THR A 136 -13.66 8.16 1.18
CA THR A 136 -15.12 8.06 1.31
C THR A 136 -15.57 7.02 2.33
N ARG A 137 -14.81 5.94 2.51
CA ARG A 137 -15.12 4.81 3.40
C ARG A 137 -13.90 4.32 4.17
N PRO A 138 -13.22 5.18 4.96
CA PRO A 138 -11.95 4.82 5.59
C PRO A 138 -12.09 3.63 6.55
N GLY A 139 -13.14 3.57 7.36
CA GLY A 139 -13.36 2.47 8.31
C GLY A 139 -13.70 1.11 7.68
N GLN A 140 -13.94 1.06 6.37
CA GLN A 140 -14.21 -0.18 5.63
C GLN A 140 -13.09 -0.52 4.63
N ILE A 141 -11.95 0.17 4.71
CA ILE A 141 -10.90 0.06 3.69
C ILE A 141 -10.29 -1.35 3.60
N TRP A 142 -10.33 -2.10 4.69
CA TRP A 142 -9.88 -3.49 4.75
C TRP A 142 -10.76 -4.44 3.90
N GLU A 143 -11.98 -4.03 3.52
CA GLU A 143 -12.91 -4.77 2.65
C GLU A 143 -12.84 -4.27 1.19
N LEU A 144 -11.70 -3.72 0.74
CA LEU A 144 -11.58 -3.09 -0.57
C LEU A 144 -12.06 -3.97 -1.73
N ASP A 145 -11.73 -5.26 -1.69
CA ASP A 145 -12.20 -6.28 -2.63
C ASP A 145 -13.72 -6.34 -2.71
N ALA A 146 -14.41 -6.44 -1.58
CA ALA A 146 -15.87 -6.47 -1.54
C ALA A 146 -16.50 -5.15 -1.98
N ILE A 147 -15.82 -4.02 -1.74
CA ILE A 147 -16.26 -2.70 -2.21
C ILE A 147 -16.13 -2.58 -3.73
N TRP A 148 -15.09 -3.18 -4.31
CA TRP A 148 -14.76 -3.10 -5.74
C TRP A 148 -15.39 -4.21 -6.58
N ASP A 149 -15.93 -5.27 -5.98
CA ASP A 149 -16.58 -6.42 -6.64
C ASP A 149 -17.72 -6.06 -7.60
N VAL A 150 -18.27 -4.84 -7.50
CA VAL A 150 -19.31 -4.33 -8.42
C VAL A 150 -18.76 -3.77 -9.74
N ASP A 151 -17.44 -3.68 -9.86
CA ASP A 151 -16.72 -3.12 -11.00
C ASP A 151 -15.62 -4.10 -11.43
N ASP A 152 -15.84 -4.79 -12.55
CA ASP A 152 -14.94 -5.81 -13.07
C ASP A 152 -13.52 -5.24 -13.31
N MET A 153 -13.42 -3.99 -13.77
CA MET A 153 -12.13 -3.36 -14.04
C MET A 153 -11.34 -3.13 -12.76
N LEU A 154 -12.00 -2.71 -11.67
CA LEU A 154 -11.34 -2.50 -10.38
C LEU A 154 -11.01 -3.83 -9.68
N THR A 155 -11.88 -4.81 -9.82
CA THR A 155 -11.68 -6.17 -9.27
C THR A 155 -10.42 -6.80 -9.86
N ASP A 156 -10.20 -6.65 -11.17
CA ASP A 156 -9.03 -7.16 -11.88
C ASP A 156 -7.70 -6.45 -11.49
N LEU A 157 -7.75 -5.33 -10.77
CA LEU A 157 -6.55 -4.60 -10.30
C LEU A 157 -6.00 -5.17 -8.99
N ILE A 158 -6.68 -6.07 -8.30
CA ILE A 158 -6.27 -6.49 -6.96
C ILE A 158 -6.36 -8.01 -6.79
N THR A 159 -5.56 -8.53 -5.89
CA THR A 159 -5.63 -9.92 -5.42
C THR A 159 -5.41 -9.91 -3.92
N VAL A 160 -6.38 -10.41 -3.16
CA VAL A 160 -6.23 -10.60 -1.71
C VAL A 160 -5.23 -11.72 -1.46
N THR A 161 -4.10 -11.41 -0.83
CA THR A 161 -3.06 -12.39 -0.50
C THR A 161 -3.23 -12.91 0.93
N GLN A 162 -3.59 -12.02 1.84
CA GLN A 162 -3.81 -12.33 3.24
C GLN A 162 -4.93 -11.46 3.80
N ARG A 163 -5.66 -11.99 4.76
CA ARG A 163 -6.67 -11.27 5.52
C ARG A 163 -6.71 -11.88 6.90
N THR A 164 -6.91 -11.05 7.92
CA THR A 164 -7.28 -11.52 9.25
C THR A 164 -8.67 -12.17 9.16
N ASP A 165 -8.75 -13.49 9.22
CA ASP A 165 -10.00 -14.24 9.27
C ASP A 165 -10.47 -14.45 10.72
N ASP A 166 -11.79 -14.51 10.92
CA ASP A 166 -12.37 -14.27 12.24
C ASP A 166 -12.81 -15.54 12.98
N ALA A 167 -12.05 -15.81 14.05
CA ALA A 167 -12.50 -16.33 15.34
C ALA A 167 -11.51 -15.97 16.47
N ALA A 168 -10.27 -15.59 16.16
CA ALA A 168 -9.20 -15.34 17.13
C ALA A 168 -8.55 -13.94 17.05
N ASN A 169 -8.78 -13.18 15.97
CA ASN A 169 -8.16 -11.87 15.77
C ASN A 169 -9.09 -10.75 16.27
N THR A 170 -8.51 -9.68 16.80
CA THR A 170 -9.23 -8.48 17.24
C THR A 170 -9.03 -7.30 16.28
N CYS A 171 -8.50 -7.55 15.07
CA CYS A 171 -8.12 -6.55 14.09
C CYS A 171 -8.66 -6.94 12.71
N ASN A 172 -8.95 -5.93 11.88
CA ASN A 172 -9.40 -6.13 10.50
C ASN A 172 -8.33 -5.63 9.51
N VAL A 173 -7.40 -6.49 9.12
CA VAL A 173 -6.30 -6.13 8.22
C VAL A 173 -6.31 -7.01 6.98
N THR A 174 -6.25 -6.39 5.81
CA THR A 174 -6.14 -7.09 4.52
C THR A 174 -4.84 -6.71 3.84
N ASN A 175 -4.13 -7.71 3.32
CA ASN A 175 -3.00 -7.57 2.42
C ASN A 175 -3.45 -7.83 0.98
N LEU A 176 -3.17 -6.87 0.10
CA LEU A 176 -3.45 -6.94 -1.33
C LEU A 176 -2.14 -6.96 -2.10
N PHE A 177 -2.10 -7.82 -3.11
CA PHE A 177 -1.16 -7.70 -4.21
C PHE A 177 -1.86 -7.00 -5.38
N VAL A 178 -1.17 -6.02 -5.95
CA VAL A 178 -1.62 -5.29 -7.14
C VAL A 178 -0.66 -5.68 -8.27
N PRO A 179 -1.13 -6.42 -9.28
CA PRO A 179 -0.29 -6.83 -10.39
C PRO A 179 0.15 -5.61 -11.19
N LYS A 180 1.18 -5.79 -12.01
CA LYS A 180 1.66 -4.75 -12.92
C LYS A 180 0.51 -4.25 -13.77
N MET A 181 0.37 -2.93 -13.85
CA MET A 181 -0.72 -2.33 -14.61
C MET A 181 -0.69 -2.77 -16.06
N LYS A 182 -1.84 -3.23 -16.54
CA LYS A 182 -2.04 -3.71 -17.92
C LYS A 182 -2.36 -2.58 -18.90
N PHE A 183 -2.60 -1.38 -18.38
CA PHE A 183 -3.04 -0.21 -19.13
C PHE A 183 -2.08 0.96 -18.94
N PRO A 184 -1.95 1.85 -19.94
CA PRO A 184 -1.10 3.03 -19.84
C PRO A 184 -1.53 3.91 -18.66
N GLN A 185 -0.59 4.25 -17.79
CA GLN A 185 -0.82 5.12 -16.64
C GLN A 185 -1.06 6.58 -17.04
N LYS A 186 -0.63 6.98 -18.23
CA LYS A 186 -0.92 8.31 -18.79
C LYS A 186 -2.40 8.50 -19.15
N LEU A 187 -3.15 7.40 -19.35
CA LEU A 187 -4.58 7.42 -19.60
C LEU A 187 -5.32 7.16 -18.29
N THR A 188 -6.37 7.93 -18.03
CA THR A 188 -7.27 7.66 -16.92
C THR A 188 -8.06 6.38 -17.17
N LEU A 189 -8.51 5.70 -16.10
CA LEU A 189 -9.40 4.52 -16.23
C LEU A 189 -10.61 4.77 -17.14
N ARG A 190 -11.20 5.96 -17.10
CA ARG A 190 -12.33 6.31 -17.97
C ARG A 190 -11.93 6.38 -19.45
N GLU A 191 -10.72 6.85 -19.73
CA GLU A 191 -10.18 6.85 -21.10
C GLU A 191 -9.85 5.43 -21.55
N VAL A 192 -9.39 4.56 -20.66
CA VAL A 192 -9.20 3.13 -20.92
C VAL A 192 -10.54 2.43 -21.20
N GLU A 193 -11.58 2.68 -20.40
CA GLU A 193 -12.94 2.19 -20.63
C GLU A 193 -13.50 2.68 -21.97
N ALA A 194 -13.29 3.97 -22.29
CA ALA A 194 -13.69 4.52 -23.57
C ALA A 194 -12.96 3.83 -24.73
N LEU A 195 -11.64 3.63 -24.61
CA LEU A 195 -10.82 2.91 -25.59
C LEU A 195 -11.34 1.47 -25.78
N HIS A 196 -11.65 0.77 -24.69
CA HIS A 196 -12.22 -0.57 -24.71
C HIS A 196 -13.57 -0.63 -25.44
N SER A 197 -14.39 0.41 -25.29
CA SER A 197 -15.70 0.48 -25.96
C SER A 197 -15.65 0.84 -27.45
N ILE A 198 -14.57 1.48 -27.92
CA ILE A 198 -14.48 2.00 -29.30
C ILE A 198 -13.46 1.27 -30.18
N SER A 199 -12.41 0.67 -29.60
CA SER A 199 -11.37 0.01 -30.38
C SER A 199 -11.80 -1.41 -30.77
N GLN A 200 -11.60 -1.75 -32.05
CA GLN A 200 -11.78 -3.12 -32.54
C GLN A 200 -10.59 -4.03 -32.20
N ASN A 201 -9.43 -3.45 -31.91
CA ASN A 201 -8.17 -4.14 -31.61
C ASN A 201 -7.58 -3.66 -30.27
N PHE A 202 -8.44 -3.51 -29.26
CA PHE A 202 -8.09 -2.92 -27.97
C PHE A 202 -6.78 -3.46 -27.37
N ASP A 203 -6.60 -4.78 -27.35
CA ASP A 203 -5.42 -5.42 -26.77
C ASP A 203 -4.12 -5.05 -27.51
N GLU A 204 -4.16 -4.91 -28.84
CA GLU A 204 -2.99 -4.53 -29.65
C GLU A 204 -2.64 -3.06 -29.44
N ASP A 205 -3.65 -2.18 -29.43
CA ASP A 205 -3.50 -0.74 -29.20
C ASP A 205 -2.90 -0.48 -27.80
N VAL A 206 -3.43 -1.15 -26.78
CA VAL A 206 -2.92 -1.07 -25.40
C VAL A 206 -1.49 -1.59 -25.32
N ALA A 207 -1.20 -2.74 -25.93
CA ALA A 207 0.15 -3.31 -25.92
C ALA A 207 1.19 -2.42 -26.63
N GLU A 208 0.79 -1.66 -27.66
CA GLU A 208 1.66 -0.68 -28.30
C GLU A 208 1.93 0.52 -27.39
N MET A 209 0.89 1.10 -26.78
CA MET A 209 1.03 2.22 -25.85
C MET A 209 1.89 1.85 -24.62
N MET A 210 1.76 0.62 -24.11
CA MET A 210 2.55 0.11 -22.99
C MET A 210 4.05 -0.03 -23.29
N LYS A 211 4.48 -0.02 -24.56
CA LYS A 211 5.92 0.00 -24.91
C LYS A 211 6.54 1.40 -24.79
N GLU A 212 5.72 2.44 -24.72
CA GLU A 212 6.13 3.85 -24.66
C GLU A 212 6.09 4.44 -23.22
N GLU A 213 5.83 3.60 -22.22
CA GLU A 213 5.87 3.92 -20.77
C GLU A 213 7.18 3.44 -20.13
#